data_AF-A0A8B6G745-F1
#
_entry.id   AF-A0A8B6G745-F1
#
_cell.length_a   1.000
_cell.length_b   1.000
_cell.length_c   1.000
_cell.angle_alpha   90.00
_cell.angle_beta   90.00
_cell.angle_gamma   90.00
#
_symmetry.space_group_name_H-M   'P 1'
#
loop_
_entity.id
_entity.type
_entity.pdbx_description
1 polymer ?
#
loop_
_entity_poly.entity_id
_entity_poly.type
_entity_poly.pdbx_seq_one_letter_code
_entity_poly.pdbx_strand_id
1 'polypeptide(L)' 'MEILAITAIVLLLIYLYRKMRKTYSVFETLKIPGPKPVWILGNIHEFKDEDKLSMFKVWRKQYGDVYG' A
#
# COMPACT_ATOMS: atom_id res chain seq x y z
N MET A 1 -19.06 -27.44 10.48
CA MET A 1 -19.33 -26.00 10.22
C MET A 1 -18.12 -25.13 10.53
N GLU A 2 -17.47 -25.28 11.69
CA GLU A 2 -16.31 -24.46 12.09
C GLU A 2 -15.10 -24.58 11.14
N ILE A 3 -14.71 -25.80 10.75
CA ILE A 3 -13.59 -26.02 9.81
C ILE A 3 -13.84 -25.36 8.45
N LEU A 4 -15.08 -25.39 7.95
CA LEU A 4 -15.46 -24.75 6.69
C LEU A 4 -15.40 -23.23 6.81
N ALA A 5 -15.86 -22.67 7.93
CA ALA A 5 -15.78 -21.24 8.19
C ALA A 5 -14.32 -20.75 8.28
N ILE A 6 -13.46 -21.47 9.00
CA ILE A 6 -12.03 -21.16 9.10
C ILE A 6 -11.38 -21.23 7.72
N THR A 7 -11.65 -22.30 6.96
CA THR A 7 -11.13 -22.45 5.60
C THR A 7 -11.54 -21.28 4.70
N ALA A 8 -12.82 -20.89 4.74
CA ALA A 8 -13.32 -19.76 3.96
C ALA A 8 -12.64 -18.43 4.34
N ILE A 9 -12.45 -18.17 5.64
CA ILE A 9 -11.75 -16.96 6.13
C ILE A 9 -10.30 -16.95 5.64
N VAL A 10 -9.59 -18.08 5.74
CA VAL A 10 -8.20 -18.18 5.27
C VAL A 10 -8.10 -17.91 3.76
N LEU A 11 -8.99 -18.51 2.96
CA LEU A 11 -9.05 -18.27 1.52
C LEU A 11 -9.33 -16.80 1.19
N LEU A 12 -10.25 -16.17 1.92
CA LEU A 12 -10.55 -14.75 1.78
C LEU A 12 -9.33 -13.88 2.09
N LEU A 13 -8.62 -14.15 3.20
CA LEU A 13 -7.41 -13.42 3.57
C LEU A 13 -6.30 -13.57 2.53
N ILE A 14 -6.11 -14.77 1.99
CA ILE A 14 -5.13 -15.02 0.90
C ILE A 14 -5.52 -14.24 -0.36
N TYR A 15 -6.80 -14.27 -0.73
CA TYR A 15 -7.30 -13.53 -1.90
C TYR A 15 -7.06 -12.02 -1.73
N LEU A 16 -7.44 -11.47 -0.58
CA LEU A 16 -7.23 -10.05 -0.26
C LEU A 16 -5.75 -9.69 -0.25
N TYR A 17 -4.90 -10.52 0.36
CA TYR A 17 -3.45 -10.33 0.38
C TYR A 17 -2.88 -10.25 -1.05
N ARG A 18 -3.25 -11.19 -1.92
CA ARG A 18 -2.80 -11.22 -3.33
C ARG A 18 -3.30 -9.99 -4.10
N LYS A 19 -4.55 -9.60 -3.90
CA LYS A 19 -5.15 -8.42 -4.54
C LYS A 19 -4.41 -7.16 -4.13
N MET A 20 -4.18 -6.95 -2.83
CA MET A 20 -3.47 -5.77 -2.34
C MET A 20 -2.02 -5.72 -2.83
N ARG A 21 -1.29 -6.84 -2.79
CA ARG A 21 0.08 -6.90 -3.32
C ARG A 21 0.13 -6.47 -4.79
N LYS A 22 -0.81 -6.95 -5.62
CA LYS A 22 -0.88 -6.57 -7.04
C LYS A 22 -1.17 -5.09 -7.23
N THR A 23 -2.09 -4.52 -6.44
CA THR A 23 -2.41 -3.09 -6.52
C THR A 23 -1.21 -2.23 -6.10
N TYR A 24 -0.51 -2.61 -5.04
CA TYR A 24 0.62 -1.85 -4.50
C TYR A 24 1.91 -1.99 -5.30
N SER A 25 2.03 -3.00 -6.18
CA SER A 25 3.20 -3.18 -7.04
C SER A 25 3.14 -2.39 -8.35
N VAL A 26 2.09 -1.61 -8.62
CA VAL A 26 1.91 -0.91 -9.91
C VAL A 26 3.07 0.06 -10.18
N PHE A 27 3.37 0.95 -9.23
CA PHE A 27 4.44 1.94 -9.39
C PHE A 27 5.82 1.28 -9.45
N GLU A 28 6.06 0.25 -8.64
CA GLU A 28 7.30 -0.55 -8.70
C GLU A 28 7.48 -1.22 -10.08
N THR A 29 6.40 -1.78 -10.65
CA THR A 29 6.41 -2.40 -11.99
C THR A 29 6.72 -1.37 -13.08
N LEU A 30 6.20 -0.15 -12.92
CA LEU A 30 6.45 0.97 -13.83
C LEU A 30 7.79 1.67 -13.58
N LYS A 31 8.58 1.22 -12.59
CA LYS A 31 9.82 1.87 -12.12
C LYS A 31 9.63 3.33 -11.71
N ILE A 32 8.44 3.67 -11.22
CA ILE A 32 8.13 4.97 -10.65
C ILE A 32 8.57 4.93 -9.17
N PRO A 33 9.46 5.83 -8.73
CA PRO A 33 9.90 5.88 -7.35
C PRO A 33 8.76 6.34 -6.43
N GLY A 34 8.80 5.94 -5.16
CA GLY A 34 7.76 6.29 -4.20
C GLY A 34 7.92 5.61 -2.85
N PRO A 35 7.15 6.04 -1.85
CA PRO A 35 7.14 5.42 -0.54
C PRO A 35 6.55 4.00 -0.62
N LYS A 36 7.13 3.05 0.13
CA LYS A 36 6.64 1.66 0.10
C LYS A 36 5.34 1.56 0.91
N PRO A 37 4.22 1.12 0.30
CA PRO A 37 2.96 0.97 1.01
C PRO A 37 3.05 -0.13 2.05
N VAL A 38 2.49 0.10 3.24
CA VAL A 38 2.30 -0.98 4.23
C VAL A 38 1.03 -1.76 3.93
N TRP A 39 0.96 -2.99 4.43
CA TRP A 39 -0.19 -3.85 4.21
C TRP A 39 -1.49 -3.22 4.75
N ILE A 40 -2.58 -3.33 3.99
CA ILE A 40 -3.92 -2.76 4.27
C ILE A 40 -4.00 -1.23 4.17
N LEU A 41 -3.08 -0.49 4.78
CA LEU A 41 -3.18 0.98 4.91
C LEU A 41 -2.54 1.76 3.74
N GLY A 42 -1.71 1.13 2.93
CA GLY A 42 -0.90 1.85 1.95
C GLY A 42 0.00 2.88 2.64
N ASN A 43 0.03 4.10 2.13
CA ASN A 43 0.82 5.20 2.69
C ASN A 43 0.01 6.18 3.56
N ILE A 44 -1.26 5.86 3.85
CA ILE A 44 -2.15 6.76 4.65
C ILE A 44 -1.56 7.06 6.03
N HIS A 45 -0.83 6.10 6.60
CA HIS A 45 -0.21 6.25 7.91
C HIS A 45 0.85 7.37 7.99
N GLU A 46 1.47 7.73 6.86
CA GLU A 46 2.48 8.80 6.79
C GLU A 46 1.85 10.20 6.91
N PHE A 47 0.52 10.31 6.79
CA PHE A 47 -0.22 11.58 6.90
C PHE A 47 -0.77 11.85 8.30
N LYS A 48 -0.41 11.05 9.31
CA LYS A 48 -0.99 11.18 10.66
C LYS A 48 -0.51 12.43 11.41
N ASP A 49 0.77 12.74 11.28
CA ASP A 49 1.45 13.72 12.15
C ASP A 49 1.89 14.98 11.39
N GLU A 50 1.78 14.98 10.07
CA GLU A 50 2.18 16.07 9.19
C GLU A 50 0.99 16.62 8.39
N ASP A 51 1.07 17.91 8.03
CA ASP A 51 0.18 18.50 7.04
C ASP A 51 0.27 17.69 5.74
N LYS A 52 -0.89 17.41 5.11
CA LYS A 52 -0.92 16.59 3.90
C LYS A 52 -0.06 17.19 2.78
N LEU A 53 0.04 18.51 2.71
CA LEU A 53 0.87 19.19 1.71
C LEU A 53 2.37 19.12 2.04
N SER A 54 2.78 19.05 3.31
CA SER A 54 4.18 18.91 3.68
C SER A 54 4.72 17.53 3.29
N MET A 55 3.95 16.46 3.48
CA MET A 55 4.35 15.11 3.07
C MET A 55 4.62 15.00 1.56
N PHE A 56 3.81 15.64 0.72
CA PHE A 56 4.07 15.68 -0.72
C PHE A 56 5.37 16.43 -1.08
N LYS A 57 5.77 17.44 -0.30
CA LYS A 57 7.08 18.11 -0.46
C LYS A 57 8.23 17.20 -0.05
N VAL A 58 8.07 16.44 1.02
CA VAL A 58 9.06 15.44 1.48
C VAL A 58 9.26 14.38 0.40
N TRP A 59 8.17 13.78 -0.09
CA TRP A 59 8.23 12.78 -1.15
C TRP A 59 8.81 13.35 -2.45
N ARG A 60 8.44 14.57 -2.85
CA ARG A 60 9.05 15.22 -4.02
C ARG A 60 10.57 15.40 -3.85
N LYS A 61 11.03 15.82 -2.68
CA LYS A 61 12.46 15.99 -2.38
C LYS A 61 13.20 14.66 -2.45
N GLN A 62 12.56 13.55 -2.07
CA GLN A 62 13.17 12.22 -2.00
C GLN A 62 13.12 11.45 -3.32
N TYR A 63 12.00 11.54 -4.05
CA TYR A 63 11.69 10.69 -5.21
C TYR A 63 11.71 11.46 -6.53
N GLY A 64 11.79 12.80 -6.50
CA GLY A 64 11.79 13.65 -7.68
C GLY A 64 10.41 14.19 -8.05
N ASP A 65 10.29 14.74 -9.25
CA ASP A 65 9.08 15.42 -9.70
C ASP A 65 7.90 14.49 -9.99
N VAL A 66 8.17 13.20 -10.19
CA VAL A 66 7.16 12.16 -10.42
C VAL A 66 7.38 11.03 -9.43
N TYR A 67 6.39 10.78 -8.59
CA TYR A 67 6.36 9.67 -7.64
C TYR A 67 4.95 9.07 -7.54
N GLY A 68 4.86 7.85 -7.01
CA GLY A 68 3.61 7.10 -6.84
C GLY A 68 3.42 6.56 -5.45
#